data_AF-A0A4S1CMH0-F1
#
_entry.id   AF-A0A4S1CMH0-F1
#
_cell.length_a   1.000
_cell.length_b   1.000
_cell.length_c   1.000
_cell.angle_alpha   90.00
_cell.angle_beta   90.00
_cell.angle_gamma   90.00
#
_symmetry.space_group_name_H-M   'P 1'
#
loop_
_entity.id
_entity.type
_entity.pdbx_description
1 polymer ?
#
loop_
_entity_poly.entity_id
_entity_poly.type
_entity_poly.pdbx_seq_one_letter_code
_entity_poly.pdbx_strand_id
1 'polypeptide(L)'
;MNRPDKGANMPWSNRKSAMIAAAAALLIANAGPAPADAPPEIDPLSRECIGCHDGAAGPDVRVNLRNNASNKTMHVHSFDGEHPIGMIYQSYVNKQGYKPISPQERNMVMVNGAVGCLTCHDPLNPAKGHLIKSDKNSALCITCHDK
;
A
#
# COMPACT_ATOMS: atom_id res chain seq x y z
N MET A 1 3.68 30.34 -77.15
CA MET A 1 4.71 29.33 -77.49
C MET A 1 4.25 27.99 -76.89
N ASN A 2 3.87 27.00 -77.71
CA ASN A 2 4.67 25.80 -78.08
C ASN A 2 5.20 25.02 -76.85
N ARG A 3 5.08 23.70 -76.70
CA ARG A 3 4.41 22.54 -77.33
C ARG A 3 4.70 21.33 -76.37
N PRO A 4 4.02 20.17 -76.49
CA PRO A 4 3.97 19.10 -75.49
C PRO A 4 4.66 17.78 -75.89
N ASP A 5 5.13 17.00 -74.90
CA ASP A 5 5.57 15.61 -75.08
C ASP A 5 5.70 14.91 -73.71
N LYS A 6 5.59 13.60 -73.44
CA LYS A 6 5.03 12.36 -74.02
C LYS A 6 5.36 11.24 -73.00
N GLY A 7 4.57 10.17 -72.98
CA GLY A 7 4.99 8.81 -72.59
C GLY A 7 4.97 8.51 -71.08
N ALA A 8 3.97 7.78 -70.57
CA ALA A 8 3.80 6.32 -70.62
C ALA A 8 4.89 5.56 -69.83
N ASN A 9 4.46 4.87 -68.77
CA ASN A 9 4.67 3.43 -68.56
C ASN A 9 4.24 3.00 -67.14
N MET A 10 3.06 2.38 -67.04
CA MET A 10 2.81 1.37 -66.02
C MET A 10 3.58 0.09 -66.38
N PRO A 11 4.03 -0.65 -65.37
CA PRO A 11 3.80 -2.09 -65.43
C PRO A 11 3.14 -2.61 -64.15
N TRP A 12 2.06 -3.35 -64.41
CA TRP A 12 1.36 -4.26 -63.52
C TRP A 12 2.29 -5.43 -63.14
N SER A 13 2.54 -5.66 -61.85
CA SER A 13 2.89 -7.01 -61.39
C SER A 13 2.53 -7.25 -59.92
N ASN A 14 1.78 -8.34 -59.74
CA ASN A 14 1.36 -8.99 -58.52
C ASN A 14 2.52 -9.34 -57.59
N ARG A 15 2.37 -9.11 -56.27
CA ARG A 15 2.93 -10.01 -55.25
C ARG A 15 2.03 -10.15 -54.02
N LYS A 16 2.03 -11.38 -53.53
CA LYS A 16 1.10 -12.03 -52.61
C LYS A 16 1.38 -11.65 -51.14
N SER A 17 0.32 -11.75 -50.33
CA SER A 17 0.31 -12.12 -48.90
C SER A 17 1.20 -11.34 -47.92
N ALA A 18 0.56 -10.59 -47.02
CA ALA A 18 1.12 -10.30 -45.70
C ALA A 18 0.03 -10.40 -44.63
N MET A 19 0.44 -10.92 -43.49
CA MET A 19 -0.37 -11.62 -42.49
C MET A 19 -1.15 -10.66 -41.59
N ILE A 20 -2.33 -11.11 -41.13
CA ILE A 20 -2.99 -10.53 -39.96
C ILE A 20 -2.15 -10.91 -38.74
N ALA A 21 -1.29 -10.01 -38.30
CA ALA A 21 -0.69 -10.09 -36.98
C ALA A 21 -1.70 -9.52 -35.97
N ALA A 22 -2.38 -10.40 -35.24
CA ALA A 22 -3.10 -10.02 -34.03
C ALA A 22 -2.07 -9.57 -32.99
N ALA A 23 -1.99 -8.27 -32.73
CA ALA A 23 -1.23 -7.73 -31.61
C ALA A 23 -2.03 -7.98 -30.32
N ALA A 24 -1.71 -9.07 -29.62
CA ALA A 24 -2.10 -9.24 -28.23
C ALA A 24 -1.28 -8.24 -27.39
N ALA A 25 -1.89 -7.09 -27.07
CA ALA A 25 -1.32 -6.15 -26.13
C ALA A 25 -1.40 -6.76 -24.72
N LEU A 26 -0.26 -7.28 -24.26
CA LEU A 26 -0.03 -7.69 -22.89
C LEU A 26 -0.18 -6.43 -22.00
N LEU A 27 -1.29 -6.34 -21.25
CA LEU A 27 -1.44 -5.34 -20.19
C LEU A 27 -0.49 -5.71 -19.04
N ILE A 28 0.76 -5.26 -19.15
CA ILE A 28 1.65 -5.19 -17.99
C ILE A 28 1.12 -4.05 -17.13
N ALA A 29 0.35 -4.39 -16.10
CA ALA A 29 0.02 -3.46 -15.03
C ALA A 29 1.32 -3.14 -14.28
N ASN A 30 2.01 -2.08 -14.69
CA ASN A 30 3.04 -1.45 -13.88
C ASN A 30 2.36 -0.80 -12.69
N ALA A 31 2.27 -1.52 -11.56
CA ALA A 31 2.05 -0.89 -10.27
C ALA A 31 3.31 -0.09 -9.92
N GLY A 32 3.37 1.16 -10.40
CA GLY A 32 4.38 2.12 -9.96
C GLY A 32 4.25 2.40 -8.45
N PRO A 33 5.30 2.94 -7.80
CA PRO A 33 5.20 3.34 -6.40
C PRO A 33 4.03 4.31 -6.25
N ALA A 34 3.18 4.07 -5.24
CA ALA A 34 2.05 4.92 -4.94
C ALA A 34 2.52 6.39 -4.81
N PRO A 35 1.75 7.36 -5.34
CA PRO A 35 2.14 8.76 -5.28
C PRO A 35 2.27 9.21 -3.81
N ALA A 36 3.27 10.04 -3.52
CA ALA A 36 3.56 10.55 -2.17
C ALA A 36 2.40 11.37 -1.56
N ASP A 37 1.40 11.71 -2.37
CA ASP A 37 0.20 12.47 -2.00
C ASP A 37 -1.09 11.63 -1.99
N ALA A 38 -1.00 10.30 -2.10
CA ALA A 38 -2.16 9.44 -1.91
C ALA A 38 -2.76 9.67 -0.51
N PRO A 39 -4.10 9.71 -0.38
CA PRO A 39 -4.73 9.86 0.92
C PRO A 39 -4.26 8.74 1.87
N PRO A 40 -4.47 8.91 3.18
CA PRO A 40 -4.26 7.87 4.19
C PRO A 40 -4.97 6.55 3.86
N GLU A 41 -4.39 5.73 3.01
CA GLU A 41 -4.98 4.45 2.67
C GLU A 41 -4.51 3.42 3.67
N ILE A 42 -5.43 2.54 4.07
CA ILE A 42 -5.06 1.27 4.65
C ILE A 42 -4.10 0.61 3.67
N ASP A 43 -2.94 0.18 4.14
CA ASP A 43 -1.98 -0.46 3.26
C ASP A 43 -2.59 -1.71 2.60
N PRO A 44 -2.14 -2.09 1.38
CA PRO A 44 -2.77 -3.16 0.62
C PRO A 44 -2.92 -4.48 1.40
N LEU A 45 -1.98 -4.79 2.28
CA LEU A 45 -2.00 -6.03 3.04
C LEU A 45 -3.00 -5.96 4.19
N SER A 46 -3.06 -4.83 4.92
CA SER A 46 -4.10 -4.62 5.92
C SER A 46 -5.51 -4.64 5.32
N ARG A 47 -5.68 -4.24 4.04
CA ARG A 47 -6.96 -4.36 3.32
C ARG A 47 -7.38 -5.82 3.10
N GLU A 48 -6.42 -6.73 2.87
CA GLU A 48 -6.71 -8.16 2.76
C GLU A 48 -7.16 -8.74 4.11
N CYS A 49 -6.53 -8.32 5.21
CA CYS A 49 -6.90 -8.78 6.56
C CYS A 49 -8.37 -8.47 6.88
N ILE A 50 -8.78 -7.21 6.68
CA ILE A 50 -10.16 -6.77 6.94
C ILE A 50 -11.17 -7.28 5.91
N GLY A 51 -10.71 -7.88 4.80
CA GLY A 51 -11.59 -8.58 3.86
C GLY A 51 -12.22 -9.84 4.46
N CYS A 52 -11.60 -10.42 5.49
CA CYS A 52 -12.18 -11.51 6.30
C CYS A 52 -12.47 -11.09 7.74
N HIS A 53 -11.75 -10.12 8.31
CA HIS A 53 -12.02 -9.58 9.65
C HIS A 53 -13.17 -8.55 9.65
N ASP A 54 -14.26 -8.92 8.99
CA ASP A 54 -15.45 -8.10 8.74
C ASP A 54 -16.66 -8.48 9.61
N GLY A 55 -16.50 -9.47 10.49
CA GLY A 55 -17.57 -10.02 11.33
C GLY A 55 -18.38 -11.14 10.66
N ALA A 56 -18.16 -11.42 9.36
CA ALA A 56 -18.81 -12.50 8.64
C ALA A 56 -17.90 -13.73 8.49
N ALA A 57 -16.68 -13.54 7.97
CA ALA A 57 -15.73 -14.64 7.77
C ALA A 57 -14.78 -14.85 8.97
N GLY A 58 -14.56 -13.80 9.76
CA GLY A 58 -13.72 -13.79 10.95
C GLY A 58 -14.20 -12.75 11.96
N PRO A 59 -13.53 -12.64 13.12
CA PRO A 59 -13.87 -11.63 14.12
C PRO A 59 -13.84 -10.22 13.53
N ASP A 60 -14.88 -9.42 13.82
CA ASP A 60 -14.98 -8.02 13.39
C ASP A 60 -13.84 -7.21 14.00
N VAL A 61 -13.05 -6.55 13.14
CA VAL A 61 -11.97 -5.65 13.52
C VAL A 61 -12.25 -4.27 12.95
N ARG A 62 -12.54 -3.33 13.84
CA ARG A 62 -12.77 -1.93 13.46
C ARG A 62 -11.47 -1.16 13.49
N VAL A 63 -11.13 -0.57 12.35
CA VAL A 63 -9.92 0.22 12.14
C VAL A 63 -10.19 1.70 12.38
N ASN A 64 -9.26 2.36 13.05
CA ASN A 64 -9.24 3.82 13.18
C ASN A 64 -8.10 4.33 12.31
N LEU A 65 -8.45 4.96 11.18
CA LEU A 65 -7.46 5.50 10.25
C LEU A 65 -6.83 6.75 10.83
N ARG A 66 -5.52 6.67 11.06
CA ARG A 66 -4.75 7.77 11.63
C ARG A 66 -3.70 8.20 10.63
N ASN A 67 -3.85 9.35 9.98
CA ASN A 67 -2.74 9.89 9.17
C ASN A 67 -2.81 11.41 9.05
N ASN A 68 -3.04 12.06 10.19
CA ASN A 68 -2.91 13.49 10.33
C ASN A 68 -1.92 13.79 11.46
N ALA A 69 -0.63 13.77 11.14
CA ALA A 69 0.45 14.05 12.09
C ALA A 69 0.43 15.48 12.64
N SER A 70 -0.29 16.40 12.00
CA SER A 70 -0.39 17.81 12.40
C SER A 70 -1.50 18.06 13.43
N ASN A 71 -2.49 17.17 13.53
CA ASN A 71 -3.61 17.36 14.42
C ASN A 71 -3.30 16.91 15.85
N LYS A 72 -3.12 17.87 16.76
CA LYS A 72 -2.81 17.65 18.19
C LYS A 72 -4.02 17.18 19.01
N THR A 73 -5.25 17.23 18.50
CA THR A 73 -6.45 16.81 19.25
C THR A 73 -6.74 15.32 19.23
N MET A 74 -5.88 14.51 18.59
CA MET A 74 -5.91 13.04 18.67
C MET A 74 -5.58 12.60 20.10
N HIS A 75 -6.53 12.75 21.03
CA HIS A 75 -6.43 12.23 22.38
C HIS A 75 -6.34 10.71 22.27
N VAL A 76 -5.13 10.19 22.46
CA VAL A 76 -4.77 8.76 22.44
C VAL A 76 -5.36 8.00 23.64
N HIS A 77 -6.29 8.60 24.37
CA HIS A 77 -6.84 8.07 25.62
C HIS A 77 -7.99 7.09 25.39
N SER A 78 -8.52 7.05 24.18
CA SER A 78 -9.55 6.10 23.79
C SER A 78 -8.92 4.93 23.03
N PHE A 79 -8.34 3.98 23.77
CA PHE A 79 -8.22 2.58 23.31
C PHE A 79 -9.60 1.89 23.44
N ASP A 80 -10.68 2.62 23.12
CA ASP A 80 -12.08 2.21 23.31
C ASP A 80 -12.50 1.11 22.31
N GLY A 81 -11.53 0.39 21.73
CA GLY A 81 -11.74 -0.78 20.87
C GLY A 81 -11.39 -0.59 19.40
N GLU A 82 -10.77 0.52 18.98
CA GLU A 82 -10.45 0.74 17.57
C GLU A 82 -8.95 0.59 17.27
N HIS A 83 -8.62 -0.17 16.21
CA HIS A 83 -7.25 -0.54 15.83
C HIS A 83 -6.57 0.60 15.03
N PRO A 84 -5.53 1.27 15.56
CA PRO A 84 -4.94 2.43 14.91
C PRO A 84 -3.99 2.01 13.79
N ILE A 85 -4.40 2.21 12.53
CA ILE A 85 -3.59 1.93 11.34
C ILE A 85 -3.63 3.09 10.34
N GLY A 86 -2.82 3.00 9.28
CA GLY A 86 -2.77 3.98 8.20
C GLY A 86 -1.83 5.16 8.46
N MET A 87 -1.16 5.22 9.62
CA MET A 87 -0.20 6.29 9.91
C MET A 87 1.11 6.06 9.20
N ILE A 88 1.55 7.04 8.41
CA ILE A 88 2.94 7.06 7.92
C ILE A 88 3.85 7.34 9.11
N TYR A 89 4.46 6.30 9.69
CA TYR A 89 5.08 6.37 11.02
C TYR A 89 6.12 7.49 11.13
N GLN A 90 6.96 7.62 10.11
CA GLN A 90 8.01 8.63 10.06
C GLN A 90 7.49 10.07 10.16
N SER A 91 6.25 10.34 9.73
CA SER A 91 5.66 11.68 9.83
C SER A 91 5.28 12.08 11.27
N TYR A 92 5.19 11.10 12.17
CA TYR A 92 4.85 11.25 13.58
C TYR A 92 6.06 11.22 14.51
N VAL A 93 7.22 10.71 14.07
CA VAL A 93 8.44 10.66 14.90
C VAL A 93 8.76 12.05 15.47
N ASN A 94 9.06 12.10 16.77
CA ASN A 94 9.30 13.30 17.57
C ASN A 94 8.09 14.25 17.69
N LYS A 95 6.89 13.80 17.32
CA LYS A 95 5.63 14.49 17.54
C LYS A 95 4.73 13.61 18.39
N GLN A 96 3.86 14.22 19.18
CA GLN A 96 2.77 13.50 19.88
C GLN A 96 3.24 12.29 20.74
N GLY A 97 4.50 12.30 21.21
CA GLY A 97 5.09 11.23 22.02
C GLY A 97 5.55 9.99 21.24
N TYR A 98 5.75 10.06 19.92
CA TYR A 98 6.35 8.98 19.13
C TYR A 98 7.88 9.13 19.04
N LYS A 99 8.61 8.03 19.16
CA LYS A 99 10.08 7.96 19.04
C LYS A 99 10.54 7.25 17.76
N PRO A 100 11.79 7.45 17.32
CA PRO A 100 12.38 6.59 16.29
C PRO A 100 12.36 5.13 16.75
N ILE A 101 11.90 4.22 15.88
CA ILE A 101 11.97 2.78 16.14
C ILE A 101 13.41 2.32 15.87
N SER A 102 13.97 1.55 16.79
CA SER A 102 15.34 1.07 16.62
C SER A 102 15.41 -0.04 15.56
N PRO A 103 16.54 -0.17 14.83
CA PRO A 103 16.73 -1.24 13.85
C PRO A 103 16.66 -2.66 14.42
N GLN A 104 16.55 -2.84 15.74
CA GLN A 104 16.45 -4.15 16.39
C GLN A 104 15.01 -4.65 16.50
N GLU A 105 14.00 -3.80 16.33
CA GLU A 105 12.58 -4.17 16.36
C GLU A 105 12.10 -4.74 15.00
N ARG A 106 12.97 -5.48 14.29
CA ARG A 106 12.84 -5.92 12.88
C ARG A 106 11.62 -6.77 12.53
N ASN A 107 10.84 -7.17 13.52
CA ASN A 107 9.64 -7.96 13.31
C ASN A 107 8.39 -7.07 13.12
N MET A 108 8.53 -5.73 13.23
CA MET A 108 7.49 -4.77 12.86
C MET A 108 7.50 -4.52 11.35
N VAL A 109 6.50 -5.03 10.64
CA VAL A 109 6.36 -4.78 9.20
C VAL A 109 5.53 -3.52 8.97
N MET A 110 6.12 -2.56 8.26
CA MET A 110 5.43 -1.33 7.81
C MET A 110 5.38 -1.30 6.30
N VAL A 111 4.23 -1.67 5.72
CA VAL A 111 4.05 -1.66 4.27
C VAL A 111 4.01 -0.20 3.79
N ASN A 112 4.89 0.16 2.87
CA ASN A 112 5.06 1.54 2.38
C ASN A 112 5.30 2.58 3.50
N GLY A 113 5.88 2.17 4.63
CA GLY A 113 6.14 3.05 5.77
C GLY A 113 4.89 3.39 6.61
N ALA A 114 3.75 2.77 6.32
CA ALA A 114 2.53 2.89 7.12
C ALA A 114 2.50 1.86 8.26
N VAL A 115 1.95 2.24 9.41
CA VAL A 115 1.55 1.30 10.45
C VAL A 115 0.30 0.55 9.98
N GLY A 116 0.39 -0.76 9.94
CA GLY A 116 -0.67 -1.68 9.50
C GLY A 116 -0.82 -2.87 10.43
N CYS A 117 -1.64 -3.85 10.06
CA CYS A 117 -1.89 -5.05 10.84
C CYS A 117 -0.57 -5.77 11.21
N LEU A 118 0.33 -5.94 10.24
CA LEU A 118 1.61 -6.62 10.44
C LEU A 118 2.67 -5.82 11.22
N THR A 119 2.39 -4.57 11.55
CA THR A 119 3.26 -3.81 12.47
C THR A 119 3.12 -4.34 13.90
N CYS A 120 1.94 -4.83 14.25
CA CYS A 120 1.63 -5.35 15.58
C CYS A 120 1.46 -6.87 15.59
N HIS A 121 1.02 -7.46 14.47
CA HIS A 121 0.71 -8.89 14.37
C HIS A 121 1.69 -9.65 13.46
N ASP A 122 2.06 -10.84 13.91
CA ASP A 122 2.71 -11.89 13.13
C ASP A 122 1.76 -13.09 13.05
N PRO A 123 1.13 -13.34 11.88
CA PRO A 123 0.22 -14.48 11.69
C PRO A 123 0.86 -15.85 11.96
N LEU A 124 2.19 -15.95 11.93
CA LEU A 124 2.93 -17.17 12.23
C LEU A 124 3.24 -17.32 13.72
N ASN A 125 3.04 -16.29 14.54
CA ASN A 125 3.25 -16.38 15.97
C ASN A 125 2.08 -17.15 16.64
N PRO A 126 2.29 -18.32 17.25
CA PRO A 126 1.21 -19.11 17.84
C PRO A 126 0.66 -18.53 19.15
N ALA A 127 1.26 -17.47 19.70
CA ALA A 127 0.76 -16.82 20.90
C ALA A 127 -0.62 -16.19 20.68
N LYS A 128 -1.41 -16.10 21.76
CA LYS A 128 -2.76 -15.48 21.73
C LYS A 128 -2.68 -14.07 21.13
N GLY A 129 -3.52 -13.82 20.13
CA GLY A 129 -3.59 -12.52 19.45
C GLY A 129 -2.45 -12.29 18.46
N HIS A 130 -1.58 -13.27 18.20
CA HIS A 130 -0.57 -13.21 17.14
C HIS A 130 0.32 -11.97 17.22
N LEU A 131 0.61 -11.43 18.41
CA LEU A 131 1.38 -10.19 18.53
C LEU A 131 2.86 -10.43 18.25
N ILE A 132 3.55 -9.52 17.56
CA ILE A 132 4.99 -9.64 17.28
C ILE A 132 5.86 -9.69 18.55
N LYS A 133 5.32 -9.23 19.69
CA LYS A 133 5.87 -9.35 21.05
C LYS A 133 4.73 -9.27 22.07
N SER A 134 4.99 -9.70 23.30
CA SER A 134 4.02 -9.56 24.40
C SER A 134 3.68 -8.08 24.64
N ASP A 135 2.39 -7.76 24.81
CA ASP A 135 1.93 -6.44 25.23
C ASP A 135 1.78 -6.29 26.76
N LYS A 136 2.45 -7.15 27.53
CA LYS A 136 2.49 -7.02 28.99
C LYS A 136 3.07 -5.65 29.35
N ASN A 137 2.39 -4.90 30.23
CA ASN A 137 2.77 -3.54 30.62
C ASN A 137 2.90 -2.59 29.41
N SER A 138 2.08 -2.77 28.37
CA SER A 138 2.11 -1.95 27.15
C SER A 138 3.44 -2.02 26.39
N ALA A 139 4.18 -3.13 26.54
CA ALA A 139 5.50 -3.32 25.94
C ALA A 139 5.51 -3.24 24.41
N LEU A 140 4.37 -3.50 23.75
CA LEU A 140 4.24 -3.27 22.31
C LEU A 140 4.04 -1.79 22.01
N CYS A 141 3.18 -1.10 22.78
CA CYS A 141 2.89 0.32 22.58
C CYS A 141 4.13 1.20 22.77
N ILE A 142 4.92 0.91 23.82
CA ILE A 142 6.13 1.69 24.16
C ILE A 142 7.32 1.37 23.25
N THR A 143 7.18 0.44 22.30
CA THR A 143 8.15 0.34 21.19
C THR A 143 8.15 1.63 20.37
N CYS A 144 6.98 2.23 20.19
CA CYS A 144 6.80 3.44 19.40
C CYS A 144 6.62 4.70 20.25
N HIS A 145 6.08 4.56 21.46
CA HIS A 145 5.75 5.67 22.33
C HIS A 145 6.72 5.84 23.51
N ASP A 146 7.12 7.08 23.75
CA ASP A 146 7.76 7.53 25.00
C ASP A 146 6.78 8.48 25.71
N LYS A 147 6.00 7.94 26.64
CA LYS A 147 5.10 8.71 27.52
C LYS A 147 5.49 8.49 28.97
#